data_AF-A0A7C3JVM1-F1
#
_entry.id   AF-A0A7C3JVM1-F1
#
_cell.length_a   1.000
_cell.length_b   1.000
_cell.length_c   1.000
_cell.angle_alpha   90.00
_cell.angle_beta   90.00
_cell.angle_gamma   90.00
#
_symmetry.space_group_name_H-M   'P 1'
#
loop_
_entity.id
_entity.type
_entity.pdbx_description
1 polymer ?
#
loop_
_entity_poly.entity_id
_entity_poly.type
_entity_poly.pdbx_seq_one_letter_code
_entity_poly.pdbx_strand_id
1 'polypeptide(L)'
;MKVLLKTGDYIPRLGGSFLTHRDNLKDKRDVAKRFIRAIAKPDDYIRTNKKGTVEVIQKYFEIDDAAVAEGIYKQVANAYGPELPPDLIRALFESRATPELGWPAGKPLPNLEQFVARDLLNEVLKELGKKPSK
;
A
#
# COMPACT_ATOMS: atom_id res chain seq x y z
N MET A 1 7.70 15.10 -27.83
CA MET A 1 7.63 13.63 -27.74
C MET A 1 6.22 13.16 -28.06
N LYS A 2 6.06 12.00 -28.71
CA LYS A 2 4.75 11.39 -28.98
C LYS A 2 4.68 10.01 -28.30
N VAL A 3 3.58 9.74 -27.61
CA VAL A 3 3.28 8.40 -27.06
C VAL A 3 2.62 7.60 -28.18
N LEU A 4 3.20 6.44 -28.54
CA LEU A 4 2.77 5.60 -29.66
C LEU A 4 1.62 4.65 -29.28
N LEU A 5 1.70 4.02 -28.10
CA LEU A 5 0.64 3.16 -27.57
C LEU A 5 0.86 2.92 -26.06
N LYS A 6 -0.22 2.57 -25.37
CA LYS A 6 -0.22 2.13 -23.96
C LYS A 6 -0.91 0.77 -23.92
N THR A 7 -0.17 -0.28 -23.55
CA THR A 7 -0.68 -1.67 -23.56
C THR A 7 -1.39 -2.10 -22.28
N GLY A 8 -1.50 -1.21 -21.28
CA GLY A 8 -2.12 -1.54 -20.01
C GLY A 8 -2.88 -0.36 -19.44
N ASP A 9 -3.90 -0.66 -18.64
CA ASP A 9 -4.65 0.37 -17.94
C ASP A 9 -3.83 0.89 -16.76
N TYR A 10 -3.70 2.21 -16.68
CA TYR A 10 -3.14 2.81 -15.47
C TYR A 10 -4.19 2.70 -14.39
N ILE A 11 -3.90 1.91 -13.36
CA ILE A 11 -4.73 1.80 -12.17
C ILE A 11 -4.01 2.56 -11.05
N PRO A 12 -4.68 3.53 -10.38
CA PRO A 12 -4.16 4.12 -9.15
C PRO A 12 -3.75 3.00 -8.18
N ARG A 13 -2.45 2.88 -7.88
CA ARG A 13 -1.94 1.75 -7.10
C ARG A 13 -2.08 2.02 -5.60
N LEU A 14 -3.05 1.37 -4.97
CA LEU A 14 -3.08 1.06 -3.53
C LEU A 14 -2.78 -0.43 -3.28
N GLY A 15 -1.81 -0.96 -4.03
CA GLY A 15 -1.38 -2.35 -3.89
C GLY A 15 -0.71 -2.62 -2.55
N GLY A 16 -0.82 -3.85 -2.04
CA GLY A 16 -0.18 -4.24 -0.77
C GLY A 16 -0.90 -3.75 0.49
N SER A 17 -2.16 -3.30 0.37
CA SER A 17 -2.99 -2.93 1.53
C SER A 17 -3.33 -4.16 2.39
N PHE A 18 -3.24 -4.02 3.71
CA PHE A 18 -3.62 -5.07 4.66
C PHE A 18 -5.04 -4.85 5.17
N LEU A 19 -5.81 -5.92 5.30
CA LEU A 19 -7.20 -5.88 5.76
C LEU A 19 -7.37 -6.69 7.05
N THR A 20 -8.31 -6.27 7.89
CA THR A 20 -8.73 -7.02 9.09
C THR A 20 -10.22 -6.81 9.34
N HIS A 21 -10.83 -7.69 10.13
CA HIS A 21 -12.23 -7.56 10.54
C HIS A 21 -12.44 -6.33 11.43
N ARG A 22 -13.64 -5.72 11.34
CA ARG A 22 -14.02 -4.58 12.18
C ARG A 22 -13.91 -4.90 13.67
N ASP A 23 -14.26 -6.13 14.07
CA ASP A 23 -14.19 -6.56 15.47
C ASP A 23 -12.74 -6.61 15.99
N ASN A 24 -11.76 -6.95 15.15
CA ASN A 24 -10.35 -6.89 15.54
C ASN A 24 -9.89 -5.45 15.83
N LEU A 25 -10.43 -4.45 15.11
CA LEU A 25 -10.12 -3.05 15.38
C LEU A 25 -10.75 -2.55 16.68
N LYS A 26 -11.92 -3.09 17.04
CA LYS A 26 -12.64 -2.77 18.27
C LYS A 26 -11.98 -3.44 19.48
N ASP A 27 -11.80 -4.75 19.41
CA ASP A 27 -11.43 -5.59 20.57
C ASP A 27 -9.90 -5.70 20.74
N LYS A 28 -9.14 -5.52 19.64
CA LYS A 28 -7.70 -5.73 19.59
C LYS A 28 -6.96 -4.53 19.00
N ARG A 29 -7.44 -3.31 19.30
CA ARG A 29 -6.86 -2.04 18.79
C ARG A 29 -5.35 -1.96 18.98
N ASP A 30 -4.83 -2.32 20.16
CA ASP A 30 -3.38 -2.27 20.43
C ASP A 30 -2.57 -3.23 19.54
N VAL A 31 -3.10 -4.43 19.29
CA VAL A 31 -2.48 -5.40 18.37
C VAL A 31 -2.45 -4.82 16.96
N ALA A 32 -3.54 -4.20 16.51
CA ALA A 32 -3.59 -3.53 15.22
C ALA A 32 -2.58 -2.37 15.13
N LYS A 33 -2.42 -1.55 16.19
CA LYS A 33 -1.37 -0.50 16.24
C LYS A 33 0.03 -1.11 16.09
N ARG A 34 0.34 -2.16 16.86
CA ARG A 34 1.64 -2.84 16.79
C ARG A 34 1.91 -3.41 15.40
N PHE A 35 0.88 -3.99 14.77
CA PHE A 35 0.96 -4.49 13.40
C PHE A 35 1.28 -3.37 12.41
N ILE A 36 0.53 -2.25 12.44
CA ILE A 36 0.79 -1.11 11.54
C ILE A 36 2.23 -0.60 11.72
N ARG A 37 2.71 -0.47 12.96
CA ARG A 37 4.11 -0.08 13.23
C ARG A 37 5.11 -1.08 12.66
N ALA A 38 4.84 -2.37 12.79
CA ALA A 38 5.72 -3.43 12.30
C ALA A 38 5.83 -3.45 10.77
N ILE A 39 4.77 -3.06 10.06
CA ILE A 39 4.75 -2.97 8.59
C ILE A 39 5.34 -1.64 8.09
N ALA A 40 5.05 -0.52 8.75
CA ALA A 40 5.50 0.80 8.31
C ALA A 40 7.01 1.06 8.49
N LYS A 41 7.67 0.37 9.43
CA LYS A 41 9.12 0.50 9.67
C LYS A 41 9.99 -0.09 8.54
N PRO A 42 9.70 -1.30 8.02
CA PRO A 42 10.37 -1.85 6.85
C PRO A 42 10.42 -0.92 5.64
N ASP A 43 9.41 -0.07 5.41
CA ASP A 43 9.42 0.86 4.28
C ASP A 43 10.65 1.78 4.28
N ASP A 44 11.03 2.28 5.47
CA ASP A 44 12.23 3.11 5.60
C ASP A 44 13.49 2.27 5.50
N TYR A 45 13.49 1.08 6.11
CA TYR A 45 14.62 0.16 6.01
C TYR A 45 14.94 -0.23 4.57
N ILE A 46 13.91 -0.57 3.78
CA ILE A 46 14.04 -0.90 2.36
C ILE A 46 14.65 0.27 1.60
N ARG A 47 14.20 1.50 1.88
CA ARG A 47 14.69 2.70 1.21
C ARG A 47 16.14 3.05 1.56
N THR A 48 16.54 2.85 2.81
CA THR A 48 17.84 3.31 3.32
C THR A 48 18.91 2.21 3.43
N ASN A 49 18.53 0.94 3.39
CA ASN A 49 19.43 -0.19 3.58
C ASN A 49 19.36 -1.18 2.41
N LYS A 50 20.01 -0.82 1.30
CA LYS A 50 20.14 -1.68 0.11
C LYS A 50 20.71 -3.05 0.45
N LYS A 51 21.84 -3.11 1.16
CA LYS A 51 22.55 -4.36 1.45
C LYS A 51 21.64 -5.33 2.21
N GLY A 52 21.08 -4.88 3.33
CA GLY A 52 20.20 -5.72 4.14
C GLY A 52 18.92 -6.12 3.42
N THR A 53 18.40 -5.28 2.54
CA THR A 53 17.22 -5.63 1.73
C THR A 53 17.55 -6.68 0.67
N VAL A 54 18.70 -6.56 -0.01
CA VAL A 54 19.17 -7.56 -0.98
C VAL A 54 19.41 -8.90 -0.30
N GLU A 55 20.02 -8.93 0.89
CA GLU A 55 20.22 -10.16 1.67
C GLU A 55 18.89 -10.86 2.02
N VAL A 56 17.86 -10.08 2.38
CA VAL A 56 16.50 -10.61 2.62
C VAL A 56 15.89 -11.17 1.33
N ILE A 57 16.01 -10.45 0.20
CA ILE A 57 15.51 -10.91 -1.10
C ILE A 57 16.17 -12.24 -1.47
N GLN A 58 17.50 -12.32 -1.43
CA GLN A 58 18.23 -13.54 -1.79
C GLN A 58 17.82 -14.72 -0.89
N LYS A 59 17.75 -14.49 0.42
CA LYS A 59 17.42 -15.53 1.40
C LYS A 59 16.00 -16.07 1.24
N TYR A 60 15.01 -15.20 1.12
CA TYR A 60 13.60 -15.61 1.19
C TYR A 60 12.95 -15.84 -0.17
N PHE A 61 13.52 -15.29 -1.25
CA PHE A 61 13.05 -15.56 -2.62
C PHE A 61 13.90 -16.62 -3.31
N GLU A 62 14.91 -17.18 -2.62
CA GLU A 62 15.80 -18.23 -3.13
C GLU A 62 16.50 -17.80 -4.43
N ILE A 63 17.01 -16.57 -4.44
CA ILE A 63 17.69 -15.96 -5.59
C ILE A 63 19.19 -15.90 -5.30
N ASP A 64 19.94 -16.81 -5.93
CA ASP A 64 21.41 -16.88 -5.77
C ASP A 64 22.15 -15.80 -6.58
N ASP A 65 21.56 -15.34 -7.70
CA ASP A 65 22.14 -14.31 -8.54
C ASP A 65 21.98 -12.91 -7.92
N ALA A 66 23.11 -12.33 -7.50
CA ALA A 66 23.16 -11.00 -6.91
C ALA A 66 22.66 -9.89 -7.85
N ALA A 67 22.87 -10.00 -9.16
CA ALA A 67 22.42 -9.01 -10.13
C ALA A 67 20.89 -9.04 -10.26
N VAL A 68 20.28 -10.21 -10.20
CA VAL A 68 18.81 -10.37 -10.20
C VAL A 68 18.22 -9.80 -8.91
N ALA A 69 18.80 -10.13 -7.75
CA ALA A 69 18.35 -9.60 -6.46
C ALA A 69 18.48 -8.07 -6.39
N GLU A 70 19.57 -7.50 -6.92
CA GLU A 70 19.71 -6.06 -7.04
C GLU A 70 18.69 -5.44 -8.01
N GLY A 71 18.38 -6.13 -9.10
CA GLY A 71 17.32 -5.72 -10.04
C GLY A 71 15.97 -5.60 -9.33
N ILE A 72 15.61 -6.58 -8.50
CA ILE A 72 14.39 -6.55 -7.69
C ILE A 72 14.44 -5.39 -6.69
N TYR A 73 15.55 -5.21 -5.98
CA TYR A 73 15.73 -4.09 -5.06
C TYR A 73 15.42 -2.74 -5.74
N LYS A 74 15.92 -2.50 -6.95
CA LYS A 74 15.67 -1.26 -7.70
C LYS A 74 14.18 -1.02 -7.99
N GLN A 75 13.39 -2.09 -8.13
CA GLN A 75 11.95 -1.98 -8.33
C GLN A 75 11.20 -1.66 -7.03
N VAL A 76 11.67 -2.16 -5.89
CA VAL A 76 10.94 -2.05 -4.61
C VAL A 76 11.41 -0.92 -3.71
N ALA A 77 12.63 -0.39 -3.90
CA ALA A 77 13.25 0.61 -3.02
C ALA A 77 12.38 1.85 -2.74
N ASN A 78 11.53 2.23 -3.71
CA ASN A 78 10.63 3.37 -3.61
C ASN A 78 9.17 3.00 -3.90
N ALA A 79 8.83 1.72 -3.89
CA ALA A 79 7.50 1.25 -4.26
C ALA A 79 6.48 1.27 -3.10
N TYR A 80 6.96 1.39 -1.85
CA TYR A 80 6.14 1.23 -0.66
C TYR A 80 6.03 2.50 0.17
N GLY A 81 4.87 2.65 0.80
CA GLY A 81 4.59 3.64 1.81
C GLY A 81 3.36 3.23 2.60
N PRO A 82 3.28 3.59 3.89
CA PRO A 82 2.19 3.15 4.78
C PRO A 82 0.93 4.02 4.66
N GLU A 83 1.00 5.06 3.84
CA GLU A 83 -0.04 6.06 3.64
C GLU A 83 -1.19 5.52 2.78
N LEU A 84 -2.42 5.92 3.08
CA LEU A 84 -3.61 5.63 2.27
C LEU A 84 -4.33 6.92 1.85
N PRO A 85 -3.80 7.70 0.89
CA PRO A 85 -4.38 8.98 0.51
C PRO A 85 -5.85 8.86 0.08
N PRO A 86 -6.78 9.69 0.61
CA PRO A 86 -8.21 9.65 0.26
C PRO A 86 -8.46 9.73 -1.24
N ASP A 87 -7.71 10.57 -1.96
CA ASP A 87 -7.84 10.72 -3.41
C ASP A 87 -7.47 9.44 -4.17
N LEU A 88 -6.45 8.70 -3.71
CA LEU A 88 -6.08 7.42 -4.31
C LEU A 88 -7.12 6.34 -4.02
N ILE A 89 -7.73 6.35 -2.83
CA ILE A 89 -8.82 5.43 -2.48
C ILE A 89 -10.02 5.72 -3.37
N ARG A 90 -10.39 6.99 -3.51
CA ARG A 90 -11.45 7.42 -4.41
C ARG A 90 -11.18 6.97 -5.84
N ALA A 91 -10.01 7.28 -6.38
CA ALA A 91 -9.65 6.93 -7.75
C ALA A 91 -9.67 5.40 -7.99
N LEU A 92 -9.26 4.60 -7.01
CA LEU A 92 -9.36 3.13 -7.09
C LEU A 92 -10.81 2.65 -7.16
N PHE A 93 -11.69 3.21 -6.33
CA PHE A 93 -13.11 2.81 -6.35
C PHE A 93 -13.81 3.30 -7.62
N GLU A 94 -13.55 4.52 -8.06
CA GLU A 94 -14.08 5.07 -9.31
C GLU A 94 -13.65 4.25 -10.52
N SER A 95 -12.41 3.72 -10.53
CA SER A 95 -11.94 2.84 -11.62
C SER A 95 -12.64 1.47 -11.65
N ARG A 96 -13.40 1.11 -10.60
CA ARG A 96 -14.09 -0.19 -10.47
C ARG A 96 -15.61 -0.07 -10.45
N ALA A 97 -16.14 1.10 -10.07
CA ALA A 97 -17.56 1.37 -10.01
C ALA A 97 -18.15 1.71 -11.38
N THR A 98 -17.90 0.85 -12.37
CA THR A 98 -18.42 1.00 -13.73
C THR A 98 -19.46 -0.08 -14.03
N PRO A 99 -20.47 0.20 -14.88
CA PRO A 99 -21.46 -0.80 -15.27
C PRO A 99 -20.86 -2.07 -15.86
N GLU A 100 -19.76 -1.94 -16.62
CA GLU A 100 -19.06 -3.05 -17.27
C GLU A 100 -18.44 -4.02 -16.25
N LEU A 101 -18.15 -3.55 -15.04
CA LEU A 101 -17.63 -4.34 -13.92
C LEU A 101 -18.72 -4.78 -12.94
N GLY A 102 -19.99 -4.62 -13.32
CA GLY A 102 -21.15 -5.05 -12.53
C GLY A 102 -21.60 -4.03 -11.48
N TRP A 103 -21.10 -2.80 -11.50
CA TRP A 103 -21.61 -1.75 -10.63
C TRP A 103 -22.96 -1.23 -11.13
N PRO A 104 -24.01 -1.15 -10.29
CA PRO A 104 -25.33 -0.69 -10.75
C PRO A 104 -25.28 0.73 -11.31
N ALA A 105 -25.85 0.94 -12.50
CA ALA A 105 -25.90 2.24 -13.15
C ALA A 105 -26.60 3.28 -12.25
N GLY A 106 -26.00 4.47 -12.13
CA GLY A 106 -26.51 5.56 -11.29
C GLY A 106 -26.35 5.36 -9.78
N LYS A 107 -25.82 4.22 -9.31
CA LYS A 107 -25.55 4.02 -7.89
C LYS A 107 -24.30 4.79 -7.47
N PRO A 108 -24.38 5.73 -6.51
CA PRO A 108 -23.22 6.47 -6.05
C PRO A 108 -22.25 5.56 -5.29
N LEU A 109 -20.98 5.97 -5.23
CA LEU A 109 -20.02 5.33 -4.34
C LEU A 109 -20.46 5.44 -2.87
N PRO A 110 -20.23 4.41 -2.05
CA PRO A 110 -20.43 4.53 -0.62
C PRO A 110 -19.42 5.50 0.01
N ASN A 111 -19.61 5.86 1.28
CA ASN A 111 -18.58 6.56 2.04
C ASN A 111 -17.34 5.65 2.14
N LEU A 112 -16.25 6.00 1.45
CA LEU A 112 -15.06 5.15 1.34
C LEU A 112 -14.25 5.08 2.64
N GLU A 113 -14.33 6.09 3.49
CA GLU A 113 -13.62 6.12 4.77
C GLU A 113 -14.12 5.02 5.74
N GLN A 114 -15.31 4.45 5.51
CA GLN A 114 -15.78 3.30 6.28
C GLN A 114 -14.92 2.03 6.11
N PHE A 115 -14.08 1.99 5.08
CA PHE A 115 -13.16 0.90 4.77
C PHE A 115 -11.74 1.17 5.27
N VAL A 116 -11.48 2.35 5.81
CA VAL A 116 -10.15 2.76 6.26
C VAL A 116 -10.17 3.01 7.75
N ALA A 117 -9.27 2.36 8.49
CA ALA A 117 -9.05 2.64 9.91
C ALA A 117 -8.26 3.97 10.08
N ARG A 118 -8.78 5.08 9.55
CA ARG A 118 -8.08 6.36 9.37
C ARG A 118 -7.47 6.89 10.66
N ASP A 119 -8.25 6.93 11.73
CA ASP A 119 -7.80 7.45 13.02
C ASP A 119 -6.64 6.64 13.58
N LEU A 120 -6.74 5.30 13.48
CA LEU A 120 -5.72 4.37 13.95
C LEU A 120 -4.42 4.50 13.12
N LEU A 121 -4.56 4.55 11.79
CA LEU A 121 -3.43 4.71 10.88
C LEU A 121 -2.72 6.04 11.15
N ASN A 122 -3.46 7.15 11.18
CA ASN A 122 -2.91 8.48 11.38
C ASN A 122 -2.26 8.64 12.76
N GLU A 123 -2.83 8.03 13.80
CA GLU A 123 -2.25 7.96 15.14
C GLU A 123 -0.86 7.29 15.09
N VAL A 124 -0.76 6.11 14.48
CA VAL A 124 0.50 5.37 14.38
C VAL A 124 1.53 6.09 13.51
N LEU A 125 1.11 6.70 12.39
CA LEU A 125 2.02 7.45 11.53
C LEU A 125 2.63 8.64 12.27
N LYS A 126 1.84 9.38 13.05
CA LYS A 126 2.32 10.48 13.90
C LYS A 126 3.32 9.98 14.95
N GLU A 127 3.03 8.85 15.62
CA GLU A 127 3.96 8.22 16.57
C GLU A 127 5.31 7.86 15.93
N LEU A 128 5.31 7.52 14.64
CA LEU A 128 6.52 7.22 13.86
C LEU A 128 7.19 8.46 13.25
N GLY A 129 6.69 9.67 13.53
CA GLY A 129 7.18 10.92 12.93
C GLY A 129 6.87 11.06 11.42
N LYS A 130 5.95 10.25 10.89
CA LYS A 130 5.48 10.31 9.51
C LYS A 130 4.30 11.27 9.39
N LYS A 131 4.15 11.91 8.23
CA LYS A 131 3.09 12.88 7.97
C LYS A 131 1.86 12.17 7.38
N PRO A 132 0.74 12.06 8.11
CA PRO A 132 -0.43 11.40 7.60
C PRO A 132 -0.98 12.09 6.35
N SER A 133 -1.56 11.29 5.47
CA SER A 133 -2.35 11.75 4.35
C SER A 133 -3.55 12.57 4.84
N LYS A 134 -3.77 13.74 4.24
CA LYS A 134 -4.94 14.58 4.48
C LYS A 134 -6.16 14.01 3.78
#